data_AF-A0AAV1HXS6-F1
#
_entry.id   AF-A0AAV1HXS6-F1
#
_cell.length_a   1.000
_cell.length_b   1.000
_cell.length_c   1.000
_cell.angle_alpha   90.00
_cell.angle_beta   90.00
_cell.angle_gamma   90.00
#
_symmetry.space_group_name_H-M   'P 1'
#
loop_
_entity.id
_entity.type
_entity.pdbx_description
1 polymer ?
#
loop_
_entity_poly.entity_id
_entity_poly.type
_entity_poly.pdbx_seq_one_letter_code
_entity_poly.pdbx_strand_id
1 'polypeptide(L)'
;MQATTENYTADVPVAGQQAKWYVLVANAEFMLHDVQNEAFAEQLRERVRLFGEKNRKLDFFLVSEPTWLDTMFPQEAKRVGRPCVALVSTDKIWITFMKLRLDRVMKLELGEMTPEKALDSGAPVPEFPPLDRTKWTAPYSPYKPGWWKAFEPDTFFKQ
;
A
#
# COMPACT_ATOMS: atom_id res chain seq x y z
N MET A 1 -28.97 -18.85 6.05
CA MET A 1 -27.76 -18.48 6.82
C MET A 1 -27.68 -16.97 6.79
N GLN A 2 -27.96 -16.31 7.92
CA GLN A 2 -27.89 -14.85 8.03
C GLN A 2 -26.40 -14.48 8.05
N ALA A 3 -25.94 -13.81 7.01
CA ALA A 3 -24.64 -13.16 7.03
C ALA A 3 -24.74 -12.02 8.04
N THR A 4 -24.10 -12.18 9.20
CA THR A 4 -23.86 -11.10 10.14
C THR A 4 -23.04 -10.04 9.41
N THR A 5 -23.70 -8.95 9.03
CA THR A 5 -23.06 -7.67 8.71
C THR A 5 -22.42 -7.15 9.99
N GLU A 6 -21.24 -7.67 10.32
CA GLU A 6 -20.30 -6.91 11.13
C GLU A 6 -19.99 -5.64 10.32
N ASN A 7 -20.50 -4.52 10.80
CA ASN A 7 -20.21 -3.20 10.26
C ASN A 7 -18.70 -2.99 10.36
N TYR A 8 -18.00 -3.26 9.26
CA TYR A 8 -16.57 -2.99 9.13
C TYR A 8 -16.37 -1.49 8.94
N THR A 9 -16.59 -0.72 10.01
CA THR A 9 -16.05 0.62 10.12
C THR A 9 -14.57 0.45 10.40
N ALA A 10 -13.76 0.29 9.35
CA ALA A 10 -12.33 0.49 9.52
C ALA A 10 -12.15 1.88 10.14
N ASP A 11 -11.40 1.94 11.24
CA ASP A 11 -11.07 3.19 11.89
C ASP A 11 -10.31 4.02 10.87
N VAL A 12 -10.99 5.00 10.30
CA VAL A 12 -10.35 5.94 9.39
C VAL A 12 -9.27 6.66 10.19
N PRO A 13 -8.04 6.78 9.66
CA PRO A 13 -7.01 7.56 10.32
C PRO A 13 -7.46 9.02 10.46
N VAL A 14 -7.73 9.41 11.70
CA VAL A 14 -7.93 10.81 12.10
C VAL A 14 -6.60 11.32 12.65
N ALA A 15 -6.17 12.51 12.21
CA ALA A 15 -4.92 13.13 12.65
C ALA A 15 -4.83 13.14 14.19
N GLY A 16 -3.70 12.68 14.74
CA GLY A 16 -3.47 12.58 16.17
C GLY A 16 -4.19 11.43 16.91
N GLN A 17 -5.11 10.70 16.29
CA GLN A 17 -5.78 9.55 16.92
C GLN A 17 -5.02 8.25 16.65
N GLN A 18 -4.81 7.43 17.68
CA GLN A 18 -4.18 6.12 17.53
C GLN A 18 -5.15 5.15 16.86
N ALA A 19 -4.62 4.34 15.93
CA ALA A 19 -5.33 3.24 15.30
C ALA A 19 -4.39 2.05 15.14
N LYS A 20 -4.95 0.84 14.96
CA LYS A 20 -4.17 -0.35 14.62
C LYS A 20 -3.83 -0.36 13.14
N TRP A 21 -2.55 -0.50 12.83
CA TRP A 21 -2.05 -0.48 11.46
C TRP A 21 -1.50 -1.83 11.02
N TYR A 22 -1.85 -2.21 9.80
CA TYR A 22 -1.45 -3.44 9.14
C TYR A 22 -0.70 -3.08 7.87
N VAL A 23 0.40 -3.77 7.60
CA VAL A 23 1.29 -3.38 6.51
C VAL A 23 1.72 -4.58 5.68
N LEU A 24 1.90 -4.35 4.39
CA LEU A 24 2.65 -5.21 3.48
C LEU A 24 3.86 -4.45 3.00
N VAL A 25 5.05 -5.03 3.14
CA VAL A 25 6.30 -4.43 2.69
C VAL A 25 7.02 -5.34 1.72
N ALA A 26 7.57 -4.74 0.67
CA ALA A 26 8.39 -5.42 -0.33
C ALA A 26 9.32 -4.44 -1.05
N ASN A 27 10.22 -4.98 -1.87
CA ASN A 27 11.01 -4.18 -2.79
C ASN A 27 10.10 -3.38 -3.74
N ALA A 28 10.44 -2.12 -3.98
CA ALA A 28 9.60 -1.18 -4.72
C ALA A 28 9.48 -1.55 -6.22
N GLU A 29 10.56 -2.04 -6.84
CA GLU A 29 10.52 -2.49 -8.24
C GLU A 29 9.59 -3.69 -8.38
N PHE A 30 9.73 -4.69 -7.50
CA PHE A 30 8.82 -5.83 -7.46
C PHE A 30 7.36 -5.40 -7.28
N MET A 31 7.07 -4.57 -6.27
CA MET A 31 5.69 -4.27 -5.89
C MET A 31 4.99 -3.28 -6.84
N LEU A 32 5.73 -2.36 -7.46
CA LEU A 32 5.15 -1.24 -8.22
C LEU A 32 5.40 -1.30 -9.73
N HIS A 33 6.38 -2.09 -10.18
CA HIS A 33 6.84 -2.07 -11.56
C HIS A 33 6.88 -3.45 -12.22
N ASP A 34 6.93 -4.55 -11.47
CA ASP A 34 6.92 -5.89 -12.06
C ASP A 34 5.58 -6.17 -12.78
N VAL A 35 5.68 -6.71 -14.01
CA VAL A 35 4.53 -7.11 -14.85
C VAL A 35 3.57 -8.04 -14.09
N GLN A 36 4.09 -8.91 -13.21
CA GLN A 36 3.26 -9.80 -12.41
C GLN A 36 2.29 -9.05 -11.48
N ASN A 37 2.69 -7.87 -11.03
CA ASN A 37 1.95 -7.05 -10.07
C ASN A 37 1.19 -5.90 -10.72
N GLU A 38 1.10 -5.84 -12.04
CA GLU A 38 0.41 -4.75 -12.74
C GLU A 38 -1.05 -4.54 -12.25
N ALA A 39 -1.75 -5.63 -11.97
CA ALA A 39 -3.12 -5.58 -11.47
C ALA A 39 -3.25 -4.88 -10.10
N PHE A 40 -2.16 -4.71 -9.35
CA PHE A 40 -2.15 -4.03 -8.06
C PHE A 40 -2.59 -2.57 -8.18
N ALA A 41 -2.12 -1.85 -9.22
CA ALA A 41 -2.49 -0.47 -9.45
C ALA A 41 -4.01 -0.31 -9.62
N GLU A 42 -4.64 -1.23 -10.37
CA GLU A 42 -6.09 -1.22 -10.58
C GLU A 42 -6.87 -1.51 -9.28
N GLN A 43 -6.39 -2.45 -8.45
CA GLN A 43 -7.00 -2.72 -7.14
C GLN A 43 -7.01 -1.47 -6.26
N LEU A 44 -5.93 -0.68 -6.26
CA LEU A 44 -5.88 0.56 -5.48
C LEU A 44 -6.82 1.64 -6.06
N ARG A 45 -6.85 1.81 -7.38
CA ARG A 45 -7.74 2.80 -8.04
C ARG A 45 -9.21 2.50 -7.80
N GLU A 46 -9.61 1.26 -8.00
CA GLU A 46 -10.99 0.83 -7.78
C GLU A 46 -11.37 0.94 -6.30
N ARG A 47 -10.44 0.67 -5.38
CA ARG A 47 -10.67 0.92 -3.95
C ARG A 47 -10.85 2.40 -3.65
N VAL A 48 -10.08 3.31 -4.27
CA VAL A 48 -10.31 4.76 -4.12
C VAL A 48 -11.70 5.15 -4.63
N ARG A 49 -12.12 4.66 -5.81
CA ARG A 49 -13.45 4.91 -6.37
C ARG A 49 -14.55 4.43 -5.41
N LEU A 50 -14.44 3.20 -4.93
CA LEU A 50 -15.38 2.60 -3.98
C LEU A 50 -15.54 3.44 -2.70
N PHE A 51 -14.44 4.00 -2.18
CA PHE A 51 -14.47 4.85 -1.00
C PHE A 51 -15.17 6.17 -1.28
N GLY A 52 -14.88 6.81 -2.42
CA GLY A 52 -15.59 8.02 -2.86
C GLY A 52 -17.08 7.80 -3.03
N GLU A 53 -17.49 6.72 -3.69
CA GLU A 53 -18.91 6.36 -3.90
C GLU A 53 -19.66 6.08 -2.59
N LYS A 54 -18.95 5.56 -1.58
CA LYS A 54 -19.50 5.30 -0.25
C LYS A 54 -19.35 6.47 0.72
N ASN A 55 -18.83 7.61 0.26
CA ASN A 55 -18.49 8.77 1.09
C ASN A 55 -17.66 8.39 2.33
N ARG A 56 -16.74 7.43 2.15
CA ARG A 56 -15.84 6.92 3.18
C ARG A 56 -14.47 7.55 2.99
N LYS A 57 -13.86 7.98 4.09
CA LYS A 57 -12.49 8.49 4.08
C LYS A 57 -11.49 7.35 3.84
N LEU A 58 -10.46 7.63 3.05
CA LEU A 58 -9.40 6.67 2.74
C LEU A 58 -8.65 6.26 4.00
N ASP A 59 -8.30 4.99 4.05
CA ASP A 59 -7.64 4.34 5.18
C ASP A 59 -6.42 3.53 4.75
N PHE A 60 -5.91 3.76 3.54
CA PHE A 60 -4.74 3.08 3.02
C PHE A 60 -3.89 3.99 2.16
N PHE A 61 -2.58 3.75 2.19
CA PHE A 61 -1.57 4.56 1.50
C PHE A 61 -0.36 3.71 1.11
N LEU A 62 0.40 4.18 0.12
CA LEU A 62 1.73 3.67 -0.20
C LEU A 62 2.79 4.55 0.46
N VAL A 63 3.64 3.95 1.29
CA VAL A 63 4.70 4.63 2.04
C VAL A 63 6.05 4.16 1.49
N SER A 64 6.80 5.07 0.88
CA SER A 64 8.14 4.79 0.36
C SER A 64 9.16 4.80 1.48
N GLU A 65 10.06 3.81 1.52
CA GLU A 65 11.13 3.71 2.52
C GLU A 65 10.65 4.02 3.95
N PRO A 66 9.67 3.25 4.48
CA PRO A 66 9.07 3.53 5.78
C PRO A 66 10.13 3.59 6.89
N THR A 67 10.19 4.72 7.60
CA THR A 67 11.25 5.01 8.61
C THR A 67 11.20 4.08 9.82
N TRP A 68 10.02 3.52 10.10
CA TRP A 68 9.78 2.56 11.17
C TRP A 68 10.30 1.15 10.86
N LEU A 69 10.60 0.80 9.61
CA LEU A 69 10.92 -0.59 9.23
C LEU A 69 12.20 -1.09 9.90
N ASP A 70 13.28 -0.32 9.83
CA ASP A 70 14.58 -0.73 10.39
C ASP A 70 14.60 -0.72 11.91
N THR A 71 13.79 0.15 12.52
CA THR A 71 13.75 0.32 13.98
C THR A 71 12.83 -0.70 14.65
N MET A 72 11.66 -0.97 14.06
CA MET A 72 10.67 -1.89 14.64
C MET A 72 10.84 -3.34 14.16
N PHE A 73 11.31 -3.56 12.92
CA PHE A 73 11.39 -4.88 12.28
C PHE A 73 12.77 -5.14 11.65
N PRO A 74 13.87 -5.12 12.44
CA PRO A 74 15.22 -5.20 11.91
C PRO A 74 15.55 -6.53 11.19
N GLN A 75 14.82 -7.61 11.48
CA GLN A 75 15.05 -8.91 10.83
C GLN A 75 14.40 -8.97 9.45
N GLU A 76 13.19 -8.43 9.35
CA GLU A 76 12.42 -8.31 8.12
C GLU A 76 13.06 -7.28 7.19
N ALA A 77 13.51 -6.15 7.73
CA ALA A 77 14.23 -5.11 6.99
C ALA A 77 15.44 -5.68 6.22
N LYS A 78 16.21 -6.59 6.81
CA LYS A 78 17.35 -7.26 6.16
C LYS A 78 16.97 -8.15 4.99
N ARG A 79 15.72 -8.63 4.96
CA ARG A 79 15.20 -9.55 3.94
C ARG A 79 14.50 -8.80 2.82
N VAL A 80 14.13 -7.54 3.01
CA VAL A 80 13.47 -6.70 2.01
C VAL A 80 14.54 -5.97 1.19
N GLY A 81 14.58 -6.24 -0.12
CA GLY A 81 15.46 -5.51 -1.02
C GLY A 81 15.09 -4.02 -1.11
N ARG A 82 16.10 -3.14 -1.09
CA ARG A 82 15.91 -1.68 -1.23
C ARG A 82 16.09 -1.23 -2.68
N PRO A 83 15.38 -0.18 -3.15
CA PRO A 83 14.41 0.57 -2.38
C PRO A 83 13.13 -0.24 -2.10
N CYS A 84 12.44 0.03 -1.00
CA CYS A 84 11.23 -0.66 -0.59
C CYS A 84 10.03 0.27 -0.46
N VAL A 85 8.84 -0.32 -0.51
CA VAL A 85 7.57 0.37 -0.33
C VAL A 85 6.68 -0.47 0.58
N ALA A 86 5.87 0.19 1.39
CA ALA A 86 4.84 -0.44 2.19
C ALA A 86 3.45 -0.01 1.73
N LEU A 87 2.53 -0.98 1.58
CA LEU A 87 1.10 -0.73 1.60
C LEU A 87 0.64 -0.75 3.06
N VAL A 88 0.14 0.38 3.55
CA VAL A 88 -0.25 0.57 4.94
C VAL A 88 -1.75 0.82 5.00
N SER A 89 -2.47 0.16 5.92
CA SER A 89 -3.90 0.39 6.14
C SER A 89 -4.36 0.01 7.55
N THR A 90 -5.48 0.58 8.00
CA THR A 90 -6.17 0.16 9.24
C THR A 90 -7.12 -1.03 9.00
N ASP A 91 -7.38 -1.40 7.74
CA ASP A 91 -8.24 -2.53 7.37
C ASP A 91 -7.46 -3.86 7.33
N LYS A 92 -7.53 -4.64 8.41
CA LYS A 92 -6.84 -5.94 8.55
C LYS A 92 -7.25 -6.95 7.49
N ILE A 93 -8.55 -7.03 7.20
CA ILE A 93 -9.09 -8.00 6.24
C ILE A 93 -8.53 -7.70 4.87
N TRP A 94 -8.54 -6.44 4.46
CA TRP A 94 -8.02 -6.03 3.17
C TRP A 94 -6.51 -6.24 3.05
N ILE A 95 -5.71 -5.91 4.06
CA ILE A 95 -4.27 -6.20 4.05
C ILE A 95 -4.01 -7.72 3.96
N THR A 96 -4.85 -8.54 4.59
CA THR A 96 -4.73 -9.99 4.49
C THR A 96 -5.08 -10.50 3.08
N PHE A 97 -6.13 -9.95 2.46
CA PHE A 97 -6.45 -10.24 1.06
C PHE A 97 -5.29 -9.85 0.13
N MET A 98 -4.72 -8.66 0.31
CA MET A 98 -3.61 -8.17 -0.50
C MET A 98 -2.34 -9.02 -0.31
N LYS A 99 -2.08 -9.53 0.90
CA LYS A 99 -1.00 -10.48 1.16
C LYS A 99 -1.16 -11.75 0.34
N LEU A 100 -2.36 -12.33 0.30
CA LEU A 100 -2.63 -13.53 -0.50
C LEU A 100 -2.52 -13.25 -2.00
N ARG A 101 -2.93 -12.06 -2.45
CA ARG A 101 -2.91 -11.68 -3.86
C ARG A 101 -1.51 -11.41 -4.41
N LEU A 102 -0.65 -10.76 -3.61
CA LEU A 102 0.72 -10.42 -3.98
C LEU A 102 1.72 -11.53 -3.66
N ASP A 103 1.39 -12.40 -2.70
CA ASP A 103 2.16 -13.55 -2.22
C ASP A 103 3.58 -13.21 -1.71
N ARG A 104 4.49 -12.74 -2.55
CA ARG A 104 5.92 -12.50 -2.25
C ARG A 104 6.18 -11.15 -1.56
N VAL A 105 5.32 -10.80 -0.61
CA VAL A 105 5.42 -9.60 0.24
C VAL A 105 5.43 -9.98 1.71
N MET A 106 6.07 -9.19 2.58
CA MET A 106 6.07 -9.44 4.02
C MET A 106 4.90 -8.71 4.66
N LYS A 107 4.11 -9.43 5.47
CA LYS A 107 3.03 -8.82 6.25
C LYS A 107 3.52 -8.56 7.66
N LEU A 108 3.37 -7.32 8.16
CA LEU A 108 3.71 -6.92 9.52
C LEU A 108 2.50 -6.25 10.19
N GLU A 109 2.52 -6.17 11.51
CA GLU A 109 1.53 -5.43 12.30
C GLU A 109 2.25 -4.37 13.11
N LEU A 110 1.94 -3.09 12.87
CA LEU A 110 2.57 -1.95 13.53
C LEU A 110 2.03 -1.73 14.96
N GLY A 111 0.87 -2.33 15.26
CA GLY A 111 0.15 -2.06 16.51
C GLY A 111 -0.54 -0.70 16.48
N GLU A 112 -0.80 -0.15 17.66
CA GLU A 112 -1.48 1.13 17.83
C GLU A 112 -0.50 2.30 17.71
N MET A 113 -0.70 3.14 16.69
CA MET A 113 0.09 4.36 16.50
C MET A 113 -0.71 5.42 15.75
N THR A 114 -0.19 6.65 15.77
CA THR A 114 -0.79 7.77 15.05
C THR A 114 -0.50 7.67 13.54
N PRO A 115 -1.35 8.25 12.68
CA PRO A 115 -1.14 8.21 11.23
C PRO A 115 0.20 8.81 10.81
N GLU A 116 0.66 9.86 11.49
CA GLU A 116 1.92 10.55 11.16
C GLU A 116 3.12 9.62 11.33
N LYS A 117 3.09 8.71 12.31
CA LYS A 117 4.14 7.70 12.51
C LYS A 117 4.00 6.53 11.56
N ALA A 118 2.77 6.06 11.31
CA ALA A 118 2.54 4.92 10.42
C ALA A 118 2.87 5.23 8.95
N LEU A 119 2.64 6.47 8.55
CA LEU A 119 2.77 6.95 7.17
C LEU A 119 4.06 7.72 6.91
N ASP A 120 5.01 7.72 7.86
CA ASP A 120 6.28 8.42 7.74
C ASP A 120 7.16 7.78 6.65
N SER A 121 7.34 8.53 5.56
CA SER A 121 8.11 8.11 4.39
C SER A 121 9.54 8.64 4.45
N GLY A 122 10.50 7.79 4.13
CA GLY A 122 11.91 8.17 4.00
C GLY A 122 12.24 8.70 2.61
N ALA A 123 13.09 8.00 1.88
CA ALA A 123 13.45 8.38 0.52
C ALA A 123 12.32 8.02 -0.48
N PRO A 124 12.14 8.83 -1.55
CA PRO A 124 11.16 8.53 -2.59
C PRO A 124 11.53 7.28 -3.37
N VAL A 125 10.53 6.60 -3.92
CA VAL A 125 10.75 5.52 -4.89
C VAL A 125 11.44 6.10 -6.14
N PRO A 126 12.53 5.48 -6.64
CA PRO A 126 13.20 5.95 -7.84
C PRO A 126 12.28 5.82 -9.07
N GLU A 127 12.66 6.51 -10.15
CA GLU A 127 12.00 6.32 -11.42
C GLU A 127 12.44 4.99 -12.04
N PHE A 128 11.47 4.13 -12.36
CA PHE A 128 11.72 2.90 -13.10
C PHE A 128 11.67 3.17 -14.61
N PRO A 129 12.50 2.49 -15.41
CA PRO A 129 12.40 2.57 -16.86
C PRO A 129 11.05 1.99 -17.31
N PRO A 130 10.47 2.44 -18.43
CA PRO A 130 9.22 1.86 -18.93
C PRO A 130 9.34 0.35 -19.16
N LEU A 131 8.25 -0.38 -18.89
CA LEU A 131 8.17 -1.80 -19.17
C LEU A 131 8.47 -2.12 -20.65
N ASP A 132 9.17 -3.23 -20.86
CA ASP A 132 9.54 -3.73 -22.18
C ASP A 132 8.28 -4.14 -22.96
N ARG A 133 7.89 -3.30 -23.92
CA ARG A 133 6.71 -3.50 -24.77
C ARG A 133 6.82 -4.74 -25.65
N THR A 134 8.01 -5.26 -25.93
CA THR A 134 8.18 -6.46 -26.75
C THR A 134 7.75 -7.73 -26.02
N LYS A 135 7.79 -7.70 -24.68
CA LYS A 135 7.35 -8.81 -23.80
C LYS A 135 5.92 -8.63 -23.29
N TRP A 136 5.28 -7.52 -23.66
CA TRP A 136 3.95 -7.17 -23.21
C TRP A 136 2.87 -7.86 -24.03
N THR A 137 2.02 -8.64 -23.37
CA THR A 137 1.00 -9.48 -24.03
C THR A 137 -0.43 -9.06 -23.72
N ALA A 138 -0.64 -8.17 -22.74
CA ALA A 138 -1.98 -7.71 -22.38
C ALA A 138 -2.55 -6.78 -23.46
N PRO A 139 -3.88 -6.78 -23.67
CA PRO A 139 -4.53 -5.98 -24.71
C PRO A 139 -4.55 -4.46 -24.43
N TYR A 140 -4.08 -4.03 -23.26
CA TYR A 140 -4.02 -2.63 -22.85
C TYR A 140 -2.58 -2.20 -22.61
N SER A 141 -2.29 -0.90 -22.67
CA SER A 141 -0.94 -0.42 -22.36
C SER A 141 -0.61 -0.62 -20.87
N PRO A 142 0.65 -0.94 -20.54
CA PRO A 142 1.08 -0.95 -19.14
C PRO A 142 0.94 0.44 -18.52
N TYR A 143 0.74 0.48 -17.21
CA TYR A 143 0.82 1.70 -16.42
C TYR A 143 2.18 2.34 -16.58
N LYS A 144 2.17 3.67 -16.65
CA LYS A 144 3.40 4.45 -16.69
C LYS A 144 4.09 4.35 -15.32
N PRO A 145 5.43 4.22 -15.28
CA PRO A 145 6.19 4.41 -14.05
C PRO A 145 5.78 5.72 -13.35
N GLY A 146 5.70 5.68 -12.02
CA GLY A 146 5.24 6.79 -11.18
C GLY A 146 3.75 6.77 -10.85
N TRP A 147 2.97 5.79 -11.33
CA TRP A 147 1.53 5.69 -11.02
C TRP A 147 1.24 5.63 -9.51
N TRP A 148 2.18 5.12 -8.71
CA TRP A 148 2.06 4.94 -7.26
C TRP A 148 2.01 6.26 -6.49
N LYS A 149 2.55 7.35 -7.05
CA LYS A 149 2.54 8.68 -6.42
C LYS A 149 1.13 9.17 -6.07
N ALA A 150 0.13 8.70 -6.84
CA ALA A 150 -1.28 8.98 -6.56
C ALA A 150 -1.79 8.39 -5.24
N PHE A 151 -1.04 7.47 -4.62
CA PHE A 151 -1.41 6.78 -3.37
C PHE A 151 -0.49 7.16 -2.19
N GLU A 152 0.46 8.07 -2.39
CA GLU A 152 1.31 8.58 -1.32
C GLU A 152 0.50 9.48 -0.36
N PRO A 153 0.79 9.46 0.95
CA PRO A 153 0.06 10.24 1.96
C PRO A 153 -0.08 11.72 1.59
N ASP A 154 0.99 12.32 1.07
CA ASP A 154 1.05 13.73 0.66
C ASP A 154 -0.06 14.14 -0.31
N THR A 155 -0.52 13.22 -1.17
CA THR A 155 -1.59 13.47 -2.14
C THR A 155 -2.96 13.71 -1.47
N PHE A 156 -3.15 13.20 -0.25
CA PHE A 156 -4.43 13.24 0.47
C PHE A 156 -4.42 14.17 1.68
N PHE A 157 -3.25 14.39 2.30
CA PHE A 157 -3.14 15.28 3.48
C PHE A 157 -2.82 16.74 3.13
N LYS A 158 -2.39 17.05 1.89
CA LYS A 158 -2.12 18.43 1.42
C LYS A 158 -3.31 19.12 0.72
N GLN A 159 -4.55 18.68 0.97
CA GLN A 159 -5.77 19.30 0.42
C GLN A 159 -6.39 20.32 1.37
#